data_AF-A0A7C5UX64-F1
#
_entry.id   AF-A0A7C5UX64-F1
#
_cell.length_a   1.000
_cell.length_b   1.000
_cell.length_c   1.000
_cell.angle_alpha   90.00
_cell.angle_beta   90.00
_cell.angle_gamma   90.00
#
_symmetry.space_group_name_H-M   'P 1'
#
loop_
_entity.id
_entity.type
_entity.pdbx_description
1 polymer ?
#
loop_
_entity_poly.entity_id
_entity_poly.type
_entity_poly.pdbx_seq_one_letter_code
_entity_poly.pdbx_strand_id
1 'polypeptide(L)' 'MSNEDLNAKVHFLPHNITIEVSKGTTILDAAIRCGVGIRSICGGKGLCGKCKVVVRRGKVEFKR' A
#
# COMPACT_ATOMS: atom_id res chain seq x y z
N MET A 1 -4.23 -15.18 22.72
CA MET A 1 -3.71 -15.18 21.34
C MET A 1 -3.71 -13.75 20.86
N SER A 2 -2.63 -13.02 21.16
CA SER A 2 -2.47 -11.59 20.90
C SER A 2 -2.17 -11.38 19.40
N ASN A 3 -3.12 -10.77 18.68
CA ASN A 3 -3.03 -10.46 17.25
C ASN A 3 -2.11 -9.26 16.95
N GLU A 4 -0.93 -9.18 17.58
CA GLU A 4 -0.07 -7.98 17.53
C GLU A 4 1.02 -8.02 16.44
N ASP A 5 1.30 -9.17 15.83
CA ASP A 5 2.45 -9.35 14.90
C ASP A 5 2.10 -9.29 13.40
N LEU A 6 0.83 -9.12 13.05
CA LEU A 6 0.35 -9.12 11.66
C LEU A 6 0.17 -7.71 11.09
N ASN A 7 0.65 -6.66 11.73
CA ASN A 7 0.42 -5.28 11.29
C ASN A 7 1.68 -4.73 10.59
N ALA A 8 1.47 -3.89 9.58
CA ALA A 8 2.50 -3.21 8.82
C ALA A 8 2.15 -1.72 8.72
N LYS A 9 3.16 -0.86 8.85
CA LYS A 9 3.00 0.60 8.80
C LYS A 9 3.38 1.13 7.43
N VAL A 10 2.48 1.86 6.79
CA VAL A 10 2.68 2.47 5.47
C VAL A 10 2.60 3.99 5.59
N HIS A 11 3.62 4.67 5.08
CA HIS A 11 3.70 6.13 5.10
C HIS A 11 3.63 6.68 3.67
N PHE A 12 2.61 7.48 3.39
CA PHE A 12 2.32 8.06 2.08
C PHE A 12 2.84 9.50 1.98
N LEU A 13 3.72 9.74 1.02
CA LEU A 13 4.24 11.06 0.67
C LEU A 13 3.62 11.52 -0.67
N PRO A 14 3.41 12.84 -0.88
CA PRO A 14 3.74 13.96 0.00
C PRO A 14 2.68 14.28 1.06
N HIS A 15 1.58 13.53 1.09
CA HIS A 15 0.44 13.78 1.99
C HIS A 15 0.79 13.64 3.48
N ASN A 16 1.94 13.05 3.81
CA ASN A 16 2.42 12.84 5.17
C ASN A 16 1.44 12.02 6.03
N ILE A 17 0.68 11.14 5.38
CA ILE A 17 -0.33 10.28 6.01
C ILE A 17 0.32 8.95 6.35
N THR A 18 0.07 8.47 7.56
CA THR A 18 0.54 7.16 8.00
C THR A 18 -0.64 6.29 8.39
N ILE A 19 -0.66 5.06 7.90
CA ILE A 19 -1.70 4.07 8.20
C ILE A 19 -1.06 2.76 8.63
N GLU A 20 -1.70 2.09 9.58
CA GLU A 20 -1.39 0.72 9.95
C GLU A 20 -2.39 -0.22 9.28
N VAL A 21 -1.87 -1.22 8.59
CA VAL A 21 -2.66 -2.20 7.84
C VAL A 21 -2.19 -3.61 8.17
N SER A 22 -3.08 -4.58 8.08
CA SER A 22 -2.68 -5.98 8.23
C SER A 22 -1.76 -6.40 7.08
N LYS A 23 -0.76 -7.24 7.37
CA LYS A 23 0.11 -7.89 6.39
C LYS A 23 -0.75 -8.62 5.37
N GLY A 24 -0.42 -8.47 4.09
CA GLY A 24 -1.24 -8.93 2.97
C GLY A 24 -2.16 -7.87 2.39
N THR A 25 -2.41 -6.75 3.09
CA THR A 25 -3.11 -5.59 2.51
C THR A 25 -2.27 -4.99 1.40
N THR A 26 -2.90 -4.69 0.26
CA THR A 26 -2.20 -4.05 -0.87
C THR A 26 -1.92 -2.58 -0.57
N ILE A 27 -0.88 -2.01 -1.20
CA ILE A 27 -0.61 -0.57 -1.08
C ILE A 27 -1.77 0.27 -1.64
N LEU A 28 -2.48 -0.24 -2.67
CA LEU A 28 -3.65 0.43 -3.22
C LEU A 28 -4.79 0.48 -2.20
N ASP A 29 -5.10 -0.63 -1.53
CA ASP A 29 -6.13 -0.66 -0.48
C ASP A 29 -5.75 0.23 0.71
N ALA A 30 -4.48 0.21 1.11
CA ALA A 30 -3.98 1.08 2.17
C ALA A 30 -4.16 2.57 1.81
N ALA A 31 -3.90 2.94 0.56
CA ALA A 31 -4.10 4.30 0.06
C ALA A 31 -5.58 4.70 0.06
N ILE A 32 -6.47 3.82 -0.41
CA ILE A 32 -7.92 4.06 -0.42
C ILE A 32 -8.45 4.27 1.00
N ARG A 33 -8.04 3.44 1.97
CA ARG A 33 -8.47 3.55 3.37
C ARG A 33 -8.08 4.86 4.05
N CYS A 34 -6.95 5.45 3.65
CA CYS A 34 -6.48 6.72 4.19
C CYS A 34 -6.80 7.94 3.29
N GLY A 35 -7.58 7.74 2.22
CA GLY A 35 -8.00 8.81 1.31
C GLY A 35 -6.90 9.29 0.36
N VAL A 36 -5.80 8.55 0.22
CA VAL A 36 -4.73 8.84 -0.76
C VAL A 36 -5.16 8.34 -2.13
N GLY A 37 -5.42 9.27 -3.04
CA GLY A 37 -5.87 8.97 -4.40
C GLY A 37 -4.76 8.39 -5.28
N ILE A 38 -4.79 7.08 -5.54
CA ILE A 38 -3.94 6.43 -6.55
C ILE A 38 -4.82 6.02 -7.73
N ARG A 39 -4.42 6.41 -8.95
CA ARG A 39 -5.15 6.03 -10.17
C ARG A 39 -5.09 4.52 -10.42
N SER A 40 -6.25 3.87 -10.46
CA SER A 40 -6.35 2.41 -10.57
C SER A 40 -7.51 1.95 -11.47
N ILE A 41 -7.37 2.11 -12.79
CA ILE A 41 -8.42 1.73 -13.76
C ILE A 41 -8.75 0.23 -13.69
N CYS A 42 -7.75 -0.62 -13.49
CA CYS A 42 -7.96 -2.07 -13.36
C CYS A 42 -8.38 -2.54 -11.97
N GLY A 43 -8.55 -1.63 -10.99
CA GLY A 43 -8.94 -1.98 -9.62
C GLY A 43 -7.94 -2.87 -8.87
N GLY A 44 -6.64 -2.77 -9.17
CA GLY A 44 -5.60 -3.58 -8.49
C GLY A 44 -5.28 -4.92 -9.14
N LYS A 45 -5.87 -5.26 -10.30
CA LYS A 45 -5.60 -6.51 -11.04
C LYS A 45 -4.19 -6.59 -11.68
N GLY A 46 -3.36 -5.55 -11.57
CA GLY A 46 -2.00 -5.55 -12.15
C GLY A 46 -1.92 -5.33 -13.67
N LEU A 47 -3.05 -5.10 -14.35
CA LEU A 47 -3.11 -5.05 -15.82
C LEU A 47 -2.69 -3.69 -16.41
N CYS A 48 -3.02 -2.58 -15.73
CA CYS A 48 -2.86 -1.24 -16.33
C CYS A 48 -1.58 -0.51 -15.91
N GLY A 49 -0.92 -0.94 -14.82
CA GLY A 49 0.28 -0.29 -14.28
C GLY A 49 0.12 1.17 -13.83
N LYS A 50 -1.12 1.68 -13.70
CA LYS A 50 -1.37 3.09 -13.31
C LYS A 50 -1.20 3.34 -11.81
N CYS A 51 -1.32 2.29 -10.99
CA CYS A 51 -1.14 2.34 -9.54
C CYS A 51 0.30 2.04 -9.10
N LYS A 52 1.30 2.23 -9.99
CA LYS A 52 2.72 2.07 -9.64
C LYS A 52 3.13 3.10 -8.60
N VAL A 53 3.94 2.67 -7.65
CA VAL A 53 4.48 3.49 -6.57
C VAL A 53 5.99 3.35 -6.49
N VAL A 54 6.65 4.33 -5.89
CA VAL A 54 8.09 4.30 -5.60
C VAL A 54 8.27 4.13 -4.11
N VAL A 55 8.89 3.02 -3.68
CA VAL A 55 9.18 2.78 -2.27
C VAL A 55 10.45 3.53 -1.91
N ARG A 56 10.33 4.54 -1.04
CA ARG A 56 11.46 5.35 -0.57
C ARG A 56 12.26 4.69 0.55
N ARG A 57 11.60 3.90 1.41
CA ARG A 57 12.19 3.17 2.54
C ARG A 57 11.43 1.87 2.78
N GLY A 58 12.14 0.83 3.23
CA GLY A 58 11.61 -0.50 3.49
C GLY A 58 12.15 -1.55 2.53
N LYS A 59 11.87 -2.83 2.80
CA LYS A 59 12.21 -3.95 1.93
C LYS A 59 11.06 -4.20 0.95
N VAL A 60 11.39 -4.39 -0.32
CA VAL A 60 10.44 -4.72 -1.38
C VAL A 60 10.89 -6.00 -2.06
N GLU A 61 10.00 -6.98 -2.11
CA GLU A 61 10.18 -8.15 -2.96
C GLU A 61 9.18 -8.05 -4.12
N PHE A 62 9.71 -7.85 -5.33
CA PHE A 62 8.90 -7.82 -6.54
C PHE A 62 9.20 -9.08 -7.37
N LYS A 63 8.25 -10.01 -7.39
CA LYS A 63 8.29 -11.14 -8.32
C LYS A 63 7.66 -10.70 -9.64
N ARG A 64 8.41 -10.86 -10.71
CA ARG A 64 8.02 -10.44 -12.07
C ARG A 64 7.04 -11.41 -12.68
#